data_AF-A0A9P4SET1-F1
#
_entry.id   AF-A0A9P4SET1-F1
#
_cell.length_a   1.000
_cell.length_b   1.000
_cell.length_c   1.000
_cell.angle_alpha   90.00
_cell.angle_beta   90.00
_cell.angle_gamma   90.00
#
_symmetry.space_group_name_H-M   'P 1'
#
loop_
_entity.id
_entity.type
_entity.pdbx_description
1 polymer ?
#
loop_
_entity_poly.entity_id
_entity_poly.type
_entity_poly.pdbx_seq_one_letter_code
_entity_poly.pdbx_strand_id
1 'polypeptide(L)'
;MTISLPSISYPLARSGYWDPVTSTLNWCEEDYYATIYVAEIVNTFTNAVFILLAYKGIRNCIRNGHATVFLVGFLSYLFIGLGSFLFHMSLKYEMQLLDELSMIYNMCTMFYAVFSFQRSRFAASVVLIFVVSLAAFITAYYHYLKDPVFHQIAFALITVSVVLTSLYRIERYLKPSRRTMTINQGFDDVGRKSGNDVQRDIVERARLERRDTQIYNEIWQLKKCGLGFIAFGFFIWNLDNIFCSTLRRWRHDIGLPWGILLEGHGWWHIMTGLSAYYHLTSTIWLQYCMSGMQDEVKLIWPSLFTSVPVIVRRKGLLGKDGDERRGNKLEDGKPSQAAIVLMQKRRGQEKELGYRAVPNVSSQLNTKANYRTYIHDPPQIPSDWSSPYEPRLYE
;
A
#
# COMPACT_ATOMS: atom_id res chain seq x y z
N MET A 1 27.47 -42.86 4.87
CA MET A 1 28.21 -41.58 4.96
C MET A 1 27.24 -40.53 5.41
N THR A 2 27.35 -40.04 6.65
CA THR A 2 26.61 -38.87 7.11
C THR A 2 27.26 -37.65 6.46
N ILE A 3 26.58 -37.02 5.51
CA ILE A 3 27.01 -35.76 4.93
C ILE A 3 26.79 -34.69 6.01
N SER A 4 27.85 -34.32 6.74
CA SER A 4 27.82 -33.15 7.62
C SER A 4 27.96 -31.91 6.76
N LEU A 5 26.94 -31.05 6.75
CA LEU A 5 27.04 -29.74 6.12
C LEU A 5 28.12 -28.92 6.86
N PRO A 6 28.92 -28.09 6.15
CA PRO A 6 29.85 -27.21 6.82
C PRO A 6 29.07 -26.27 7.72
N SER A 7 29.42 -26.24 9.00
CA SER A 7 28.84 -25.32 9.98
C SER A 7 29.90 -24.82 10.96
N ILE A 8 29.66 -23.63 11.48
CA ILE A 8 30.39 -23.07 12.63
C ILE A 8 29.42 -22.95 13.81
N SER A 9 29.95 -22.98 15.03
CA SER A 9 29.13 -22.85 16.24
C SER A 9 28.31 -21.57 16.21
N TYR A 10 27.02 -21.69 16.52
CA TYR A 10 26.14 -20.55 16.69
C TYR A 10 26.47 -19.88 18.04
N PRO A 11 26.99 -18.64 18.07
CA PRO A 11 27.43 -17.99 19.31
C PRO A 11 26.29 -17.73 20.30
N LEU A 12 26.61 -17.68 21.59
CA LEU A 12 25.66 -17.29 22.63
C LEU A 12 25.41 -15.78 22.62
N ALA A 13 24.29 -15.38 23.23
CA ALA A 13 24.00 -13.97 23.47
C ALA A 13 25.08 -13.31 24.35
N ARG A 14 25.33 -12.03 24.14
CA ARG A 14 26.30 -11.24 24.90
C ARG A 14 25.86 -9.77 25.03
N SER A 15 26.55 -9.03 25.89
CA SER A 15 26.36 -7.58 25.99
C SER A 15 26.77 -6.84 24.71
N GLY A 16 26.01 -5.81 24.38
CA GLY A 16 26.17 -5.02 23.17
C GLY A 16 26.33 -3.52 23.43
N TYR A 17 26.57 -2.78 22.34
CA TYR A 17 26.80 -1.34 22.35
C TYR A 17 25.57 -0.56 22.87
N TRP A 18 24.37 -1.04 22.57
CA TRP A 18 23.13 -0.38 22.99
C TRP A 18 22.62 -0.88 24.35
N ASP A 19 23.41 -1.58 25.16
CA ASP A 19 22.95 -1.96 26.50
C ASP A 19 22.65 -0.72 27.40
N PRO A 20 21.68 -0.81 28.33
CA PRO A 20 20.78 -1.94 28.61
C PRO A 20 19.58 -1.98 27.65
N VAL A 21 18.98 -3.17 27.45
CA VAL A 21 17.70 -3.34 26.77
C VAL A 21 16.59 -2.60 27.53
N THR A 22 15.88 -1.70 26.86
CA THR A 22 14.77 -0.92 27.47
C THR A 22 13.41 -1.23 26.87
N SER A 23 13.36 -1.96 25.75
CA SER A 23 12.12 -2.43 25.14
C SER A 23 11.32 -3.34 26.06
N THR A 24 10.00 -3.38 25.86
CA THR A 24 9.12 -4.33 26.58
C THR A 24 9.17 -5.73 25.99
N LEU A 25 9.72 -5.87 24.78
CA LEU A 25 9.86 -7.10 24.03
C LEU A 25 11.34 -7.35 23.67
N ASN A 26 11.71 -8.62 23.66
CA ASN A 26 12.96 -9.16 23.15
C ASN A 26 12.60 -10.50 22.47
N TRP A 27 13.02 -10.70 21.23
CA TRP A 27 12.56 -11.83 20.42
C TRP A 27 13.47 -13.06 20.59
N CYS A 28 13.18 -14.11 19.83
CA CYS A 28 13.87 -15.37 20.03
C CYS A 28 15.34 -15.35 19.55
N GLU A 29 15.75 -14.42 18.70
CA GLU A 29 17.15 -14.34 18.25
C GLU A 29 18.10 -14.06 19.43
N GLU A 30 19.36 -14.52 19.39
CA GLU A 30 20.33 -14.28 20.48
C GLU A 30 20.93 -12.87 20.38
N ASP A 31 20.83 -12.08 21.43
CA ASP A 31 21.33 -10.70 21.42
C ASP A 31 22.84 -10.62 21.16
N TYR A 32 23.21 -9.80 20.18
CA TYR A 32 24.57 -9.42 19.81
C TYR A 32 25.50 -10.60 19.46
N TYR A 33 24.96 -11.78 19.14
CA TYR A 33 25.76 -12.99 18.91
C TYR A 33 26.75 -12.81 17.75
N ALA A 34 26.36 -12.07 16.71
CA ALA A 34 27.19 -11.84 15.52
C ALA A 34 28.11 -10.62 15.66
N THR A 35 27.59 -9.52 16.22
CA THR A 35 28.31 -8.25 16.36
C THR A 35 27.83 -7.49 17.60
N ILE A 36 28.67 -6.65 18.19
CA ILE A 36 28.30 -5.83 19.35
C ILE A 36 27.38 -4.65 18.98
N TYR A 37 27.21 -4.33 17.69
CA TYR A 37 26.47 -3.14 17.25
C TYR A 37 25.00 -3.39 16.89
N VAL A 38 24.63 -4.66 16.66
CA VAL A 38 23.30 -5.08 16.18
C VAL A 38 22.85 -6.22 17.07
N ALA A 39 21.77 -6.01 17.83
CA ALA A 39 21.27 -6.99 18.80
C ALA A 39 20.76 -8.25 18.10
N GLU A 40 19.76 -8.11 17.23
CA GLU A 40 19.16 -9.25 16.52
C GLU A 40 19.49 -9.09 15.03
N ILE A 41 20.59 -9.69 14.55
CA ILE A 41 21.15 -9.39 13.23
C ILE A 41 20.24 -9.84 12.08
N VAL A 42 19.62 -11.02 12.20
CA VAL A 42 18.71 -11.55 11.19
C VAL A 42 17.41 -10.77 11.19
N ASN A 43 16.82 -10.53 12.35
CA ASN A 43 15.62 -9.70 12.49
C ASN A 43 15.86 -8.27 11.96
N THR A 44 17.04 -7.70 12.20
CA THR A 44 17.43 -6.38 11.67
C THR A 44 17.50 -6.37 10.15
N PHE A 45 18.28 -7.26 9.53
CA PHE A 45 18.54 -7.17 8.08
C PHE A 45 17.42 -7.72 7.20
N THR A 46 16.56 -8.59 7.74
CA THR A 46 15.35 -9.05 7.02
C THR A 46 14.38 -7.90 6.72
N ASN A 47 14.43 -6.81 7.49
CA ASN A 47 13.68 -5.57 7.22
C ASN A 47 14.12 -4.80 5.95
N ALA A 48 15.25 -5.16 5.34
CA ALA A 48 15.63 -4.62 4.03
C ALA A 48 14.55 -4.88 2.97
N VAL A 49 13.77 -5.96 3.10
CA VAL A 49 12.63 -6.24 2.21
C VAL A 49 11.60 -5.11 2.23
N PHE A 50 11.21 -4.62 3.41
CA PHE A 50 10.31 -3.46 3.53
C PHE A 50 10.90 -2.23 2.84
N ILE A 51 12.16 -1.90 3.15
CA ILE A 51 12.81 -0.69 2.61
C ILE A 51 12.88 -0.71 1.08
N LEU A 52 13.31 -1.84 0.50
CA LEU A 52 13.43 -2.00 -0.96
C LEU A 52 12.07 -1.97 -1.66
N LEU A 53 11.07 -2.65 -1.10
CA LEU A 53 9.70 -2.65 -1.64
C LEU A 53 9.03 -1.28 -1.49
N ALA A 54 9.29 -0.56 -0.40
CA ALA A 54 8.82 0.81 -0.19
C ALA A 54 9.36 1.73 -1.28
N TYR A 55 10.68 1.70 -1.50
CA TYR A 55 11.32 2.48 -2.56
C TYR A 55 10.70 2.18 -3.93
N LYS A 56 10.50 0.89 -4.24
CA LYS A 56 9.86 0.48 -5.50
C LYS A 56 8.42 1.02 -5.61
N GLY A 57 7.63 0.94 -4.55
CA GLY A 57 6.25 1.44 -4.48
C GLY A 57 6.14 2.97 -4.59
N ILE A 58 6.98 3.70 -3.86
CA ILE A 58 7.09 5.18 -3.92
C ILE A 58 7.41 5.61 -5.35
N ARG A 59 8.47 5.04 -5.92
CA ARG A 59 8.89 5.34 -7.30
C ARG A 59 7.78 5.01 -8.31
N ASN A 60 7.06 3.91 -8.10
CA ASN A 60 5.93 3.54 -8.94
C ASN A 60 4.78 4.56 -8.84
N CYS A 61 4.42 5.00 -7.63
CA CYS A 61 3.39 6.01 -7.41
C CYS A 61 3.71 7.34 -8.10
N ILE A 62 4.95 7.81 -7.96
CA ILE A 62 5.41 9.06 -8.58
C ILE A 62 5.41 8.93 -10.11
N ARG A 63 6.04 7.88 -10.66
CA ARG A 63 6.16 7.69 -12.12
C ARG A 63 4.83 7.51 -12.83
N ASN A 64 3.85 6.91 -12.16
CA ASN A 64 2.56 6.60 -12.76
C ASN A 64 1.44 7.55 -12.31
N GLY A 65 1.72 8.57 -11.51
CA GLY A 65 0.71 9.50 -11.01
C GLY A 65 -0.46 8.77 -10.35
N HIS A 66 -0.15 7.84 -9.44
CA HIS A 66 -1.15 7.19 -8.59
C HIS A 66 -1.67 8.19 -7.54
N ALA A 67 -2.85 7.93 -6.97
CA ALA A 67 -3.43 8.82 -5.98
C ALA A 67 -2.48 9.02 -4.78
N THR A 68 -2.39 10.25 -4.27
CA THR A 68 -1.46 10.64 -3.21
C THR A 68 -1.56 9.78 -1.96
N VAL A 69 -2.76 9.27 -1.64
CA VAL A 69 -2.97 8.35 -0.50
C VAL A 69 -2.06 7.10 -0.57
N PHE A 70 -1.73 6.62 -1.77
CA PHE A 70 -0.83 5.47 -1.94
C PHE A 70 0.64 5.85 -1.82
N LEU A 71 1.01 7.07 -2.21
CA LEU A 71 2.34 7.60 -1.95
C LEU A 71 2.57 7.71 -0.44
N VAL A 72 1.59 8.26 0.29
CA VAL A 72 1.60 8.28 1.77
C VAL A 72 1.65 6.86 2.32
N GLY A 73 0.84 5.94 1.78
CA GLY A 73 0.85 4.53 2.18
C GLY A 73 2.22 3.87 2.05
N PHE A 74 2.93 4.06 0.93
CA PHE A 74 4.28 3.51 0.76
C PHE A 74 5.34 4.25 1.58
N LEU A 75 5.16 5.54 1.89
CA LEU A 75 6.02 6.25 2.85
C LEU A 75 5.84 5.70 4.26
N SER A 76 4.61 5.51 4.72
CA SER A 76 4.34 4.86 6.02
C SER A 76 4.89 3.43 6.06
N TYR A 77 4.82 2.71 4.94
CA TYR A 77 5.42 1.37 4.79
C TYR A 77 6.96 1.39 4.84
N LEU A 78 7.62 2.44 4.37
CA LEU A 78 9.06 2.65 4.59
C LEU A 78 9.38 2.82 6.08
N PHE A 79 8.55 3.57 6.81
CA PHE A 79 8.74 3.77 8.24
C PHE A 79 8.59 2.48 9.06
N ILE A 80 7.75 1.52 8.62
CA ILE A 80 7.72 0.17 9.22
C ILE A 80 9.11 -0.49 9.09
N GLY A 81 9.65 -0.54 7.88
CA GLY A 81 10.97 -1.16 7.67
C GLY A 81 12.11 -0.46 8.42
N LEU A 82 12.11 0.88 8.46
CA LEU A 82 13.14 1.64 9.19
C LEU A 82 12.98 1.52 10.71
N GLY A 83 11.74 1.59 11.22
CA GLY A 83 11.44 1.43 12.63
C GLY A 83 11.85 0.05 13.13
N SER A 84 11.40 -1.00 12.45
CA SER A 84 11.76 -2.38 12.77
C SER A 84 13.27 -2.61 12.69
N PHE A 85 13.95 -2.12 11.64
CA PHE A 85 15.41 -2.18 11.55
C PHE A 85 16.09 -1.56 12.78
N LEU A 86 15.70 -0.35 13.17
CA LEU A 86 16.29 0.36 14.31
C LEU A 86 15.95 -0.31 15.64
N PHE A 87 14.75 -0.87 15.76
CA PHE A 87 14.32 -1.60 16.94
C PHE A 87 15.16 -2.87 17.13
N HIS A 88 15.21 -3.77 16.15
CA HIS A 88 15.98 -5.02 16.26
C HIS A 88 17.49 -4.78 16.35
N MET A 89 17.98 -3.66 15.86
CA MET A 89 19.39 -3.28 16.05
C MET A 89 19.72 -2.92 17.49
N SER A 90 18.79 -2.28 18.21
CA SER A 90 19.08 -1.57 19.47
C SER A 90 18.33 -2.07 20.70
N LEU A 91 17.19 -2.74 20.51
CA LEU A 91 16.23 -3.16 21.55
C LEU A 91 15.85 -2.01 22.51
N LYS A 92 15.66 -0.81 21.95
CA LYS A 92 15.25 0.39 22.67
C LYS A 92 13.76 0.63 22.56
N TYR A 93 13.14 1.03 23.66
CA TYR A 93 11.71 1.31 23.73
C TYR A 93 11.27 2.39 22.73
N GLU A 94 12.06 3.44 22.52
CA GLU A 94 11.77 4.49 21.56
C GLU A 94 11.72 3.96 20.13
N MET A 95 12.62 3.03 19.79
CA MET A 95 12.65 2.39 18.47
C MET A 95 11.55 1.34 18.34
N GLN A 96 11.19 0.65 19.43
CA GLN A 96 10.03 -0.23 19.49
C GLN A 96 8.74 0.53 19.17
N LEU A 97 8.56 1.73 19.74
CA LEU A 97 7.43 2.59 19.41
C LEU A 97 7.42 2.97 17.92
N LEU A 98 8.58 3.28 17.35
CA LEU A 98 8.69 3.61 15.92
C LEU A 98 8.31 2.41 15.04
N ASP A 99 8.74 1.20 15.39
CA ASP A 99 8.34 -0.03 14.71
C ASP A 99 6.82 -0.26 14.81
N GLU A 100 6.32 -0.48 16.03
CA GLU A 100 4.94 -0.91 16.24
C GLU A 100 3.92 0.18 15.84
N LEU A 101 4.13 1.45 16.18
CA LEU A 101 3.15 2.49 15.85
C LEU A 101 3.11 2.80 14.35
N SER A 102 4.23 2.67 13.64
CA SER A 102 4.24 2.86 12.18
C SER A 102 3.35 1.84 11.46
N MET A 103 3.22 0.62 12.01
CA MET A 103 2.27 -0.40 11.52
C MET A 103 0.82 0.09 11.63
N ILE A 104 0.45 0.68 12.77
CA ILE A 104 -0.89 1.26 12.99
C ILE A 104 -1.14 2.39 11.99
N TYR A 105 -0.18 3.30 11.80
CA TYR A 105 -0.33 4.45 10.91
C TYR A 105 -0.45 4.03 9.43
N ASN A 106 0.26 2.99 9.02
CA ASN A 106 0.10 2.40 7.69
C ASN A 106 -1.31 1.81 7.51
N MET A 107 -1.82 1.08 8.50
CA MET A 107 -3.17 0.52 8.43
C MET A 107 -4.27 1.59 8.48
N CYS A 108 -4.10 2.65 9.27
CA CYS A 108 -4.98 3.82 9.24
C CYS A 108 -4.98 4.50 7.85
N THR A 109 -3.83 4.58 7.19
CA THR A 109 -3.73 5.10 5.82
C THR A 109 -4.48 4.22 4.83
N MET A 110 -4.36 2.89 4.95
CA MET A 110 -5.11 1.93 4.12
C MET A 110 -6.61 1.95 4.41
N PHE A 111 -6.99 2.10 5.68
CA PHE A 111 -8.37 2.30 6.08
C PHE A 111 -8.95 3.54 5.41
N TYR A 112 -8.25 4.68 5.49
CA TYR A 112 -8.68 5.88 4.79
C TYR A 112 -8.78 5.65 3.27
N ALA A 113 -7.77 5.05 2.64
CA ALA A 113 -7.77 4.78 1.20
C ALA A 113 -8.98 3.95 0.75
N VAL A 114 -9.35 2.94 1.53
CA VAL A 114 -10.51 2.09 1.21
C VAL A 114 -11.82 2.81 1.53
N PHE A 115 -12.00 3.30 2.74
CA PHE A 115 -13.31 3.79 3.22
C PHE A 115 -13.69 5.18 2.68
N SER A 116 -12.72 6.05 2.37
CA SER A 116 -12.98 7.38 1.81
C SER A 116 -13.22 7.37 0.29
N PHE A 117 -12.81 6.32 -0.40
CA PHE A 117 -12.87 6.27 -1.85
C PHE A 117 -14.31 6.30 -2.39
N GLN A 118 -14.55 7.16 -3.40
CA GLN A 118 -15.86 7.46 -3.98
C GLN A 118 -16.91 7.96 -2.98
N ARG A 119 -16.47 8.59 -1.88
CA ARG A 119 -17.36 9.28 -0.94
C ARG A 119 -17.37 10.79 -1.19
N SER A 120 -18.39 11.49 -0.68
CA SER A 120 -18.40 12.96 -0.64
C SER A 120 -17.19 13.49 0.11
N ARG A 121 -16.79 14.74 -0.17
CA ARG A 121 -15.72 15.42 0.58
C ARG A 121 -16.01 15.42 2.08
N PHE A 122 -17.26 15.64 2.46
CA PHE A 122 -17.70 15.59 3.85
C PHE A 122 -17.47 14.20 4.47
N ALA A 123 -17.98 13.14 3.84
CA ALA A 123 -17.80 11.78 4.35
C ALA A 123 -16.32 11.35 4.37
N ALA A 124 -15.53 11.75 3.38
CA ALA A 124 -14.09 11.52 3.38
C ALA A 124 -13.39 12.25 4.54
N SER A 125 -13.76 13.49 4.84
CA SER A 125 -13.25 14.23 6.00
C SER A 125 -13.64 13.57 7.32
N VAL A 126 -14.86 13.06 7.45
CA VAL A 126 -15.29 12.31 8.64
C VAL A 126 -14.44 11.06 8.84
N VAL A 127 -14.18 10.28 7.78
CA VAL A 127 -13.29 9.11 7.84
C VAL A 127 -11.87 9.53 8.22
N LEU A 128 -11.37 10.65 7.69
CA LEU A 128 -10.04 11.18 8.03
C LEU A 128 -9.94 11.53 9.52
N ILE A 129 -10.91 12.29 10.03
CA ILE A 129 -10.96 12.66 11.46
C ILE A 129 -11.00 11.40 12.32
N PHE A 130 -11.86 10.43 11.97
CA PHE A 130 -11.94 9.16 12.68
C PHE A 130 -10.60 8.42 12.73
N VAL A 131 -9.92 8.23 11.59
CA VAL A 131 -8.65 7.47 11.59
C VAL A 131 -7.52 8.21 12.30
N VAL A 132 -7.49 9.55 12.24
CA VAL A 132 -6.49 10.36 12.96
C VAL A 132 -6.73 10.29 14.46
N SER A 133 -7.99 10.43 14.91
CA SER A 133 -8.36 10.27 16.32
C SER A 133 -8.07 8.86 16.83
N LEU A 134 -8.35 7.82 16.03
CA LEU A 134 -8.07 6.43 16.37
C LEU A 134 -6.56 6.19 16.52
N ALA A 135 -5.75 6.67 15.57
CA ALA A 135 -4.29 6.54 15.64
C ALA A 135 -3.71 7.28 16.87
N ALA A 136 -4.20 8.48 17.17
CA ALA A 136 -3.79 9.24 18.35
C ALA A 136 -4.18 8.52 19.66
N PHE A 137 -5.40 7.99 19.74
CA PHE A 137 -5.86 7.20 20.88
C PHE A 137 -5.00 5.95 21.09
N ILE A 138 -4.79 5.13 20.05
CA ILE A 138 -3.97 3.93 20.13
C ILE A 138 -2.55 4.30 20.55
N THR A 139 -1.97 5.36 20.00
CA THR A 139 -0.62 5.82 20.34
C THR A 139 -0.51 6.21 21.81
N ALA A 140 -1.40 7.09 22.29
CA ALA A 140 -1.37 7.57 23.66
C ALA A 140 -1.63 6.44 24.66
N TYR A 141 -2.62 5.58 24.37
CA TYR A 141 -2.98 4.47 25.25
C TYR A 141 -1.91 3.38 25.24
N TYR A 142 -1.31 3.08 24.09
CA TYR A 142 -0.21 2.10 24.01
C TYR A 142 1.03 2.59 24.75
N HIS A 143 1.38 3.87 24.63
CA HIS A 143 2.48 4.46 25.38
C HIS A 143 2.24 4.44 26.90
N TYR A 144 1.00 4.64 27.33
CA TYR A 144 0.61 4.56 28.73
C TYR A 144 0.64 3.13 29.27
N LEU A 145 0.01 2.18 28.56
CA LEU A 145 -0.17 0.79 29.00
C LEU A 145 1.11 -0.04 28.86
N LYS A 146 1.90 0.22 27.80
CA LYS A 146 3.12 -0.53 27.44
C LYS A 146 2.92 -2.04 27.24
N ASP A 147 1.68 -2.45 26.97
CA ASP A 147 1.32 -3.85 26.72
C ASP A 147 1.22 -4.14 25.21
N PRO A 148 2.15 -4.92 24.64
CA PRO A 148 2.17 -5.21 23.21
C PRO A 148 0.94 -5.99 22.72
N VAL A 149 0.22 -6.68 23.60
CA VAL A 149 -1.02 -7.38 23.23
C VAL A 149 -2.11 -6.38 22.80
N PHE A 150 -2.21 -5.22 23.46
CA PHE A 150 -3.14 -4.17 23.05
C PHE A 150 -2.86 -3.69 21.62
N HIS A 151 -1.58 -3.47 21.29
CA HIS A 151 -1.17 -3.09 19.94
C HIS A 151 -1.57 -4.16 18.92
N GLN A 152 -1.27 -5.43 19.19
CA GLN A 152 -1.56 -6.54 18.30
C GLN A 152 -3.06 -6.65 17.99
N ILE A 153 -3.92 -6.53 19.02
CA ILE A 153 -5.38 -6.57 18.86
C ILE A 153 -5.85 -5.37 18.03
N ALA A 154 -5.39 -4.15 18.34
CA ALA A 154 -5.78 -2.96 17.60
C ALA A 154 -5.37 -3.06 16.12
N PHE A 155 -4.13 -3.48 15.85
CA PHE A 155 -3.62 -3.71 14.51
C PHE A 155 -4.44 -4.76 13.75
N ALA A 156 -4.78 -5.89 14.40
CA ALA A 156 -5.58 -6.96 13.80
C ALA A 156 -6.99 -6.49 13.42
N LEU A 157 -7.67 -5.75 14.30
CA LEU A 157 -9.02 -5.24 14.04
C LEU A 157 -9.05 -4.29 12.83
N ILE A 158 -8.09 -3.36 12.75
CA ILE A 158 -8.00 -2.44 11.60
C ILE A 158 -7.69 -3.23 10.32
N THR A 159 -6.74 -4.16 10.38
CA THR A 159 -6.32 -4.98 9.23
C THR A 159 -7.48 -5.81 8.69
N VAL A 160 -8.19 -6.56 9.55
CA VAL A 160 -9.36 -7.35 9.17
C VAL A 160 -10.43 -6.48 8.52
N SER A 161 -10.71 -5.30 9.09
CA SER A 161 -11.68 -4.35 8.54
C SER A 161 -11.33 -3.90 7.11
N VAL A 162 -10.05 -3.55 6.88
CA VAL A 162 -9.53 -3.16 5.56
C VAL A 162 -9.59 -4.32 4.56
N VAL A 163 -9.16 -5.52 4.98
CA VAL A 163 -9.12 -6.72 4.14
C VAL A 163 -10.52 -7.14 3.73
N LEU A 164 -11.44 -7.32 4.68
CA LEU A 164 -12.81 -7.75 4.41
C LEU A 164 -13.53 -6.74 3.50
N THR A 165 -13.36 -5.45 3.74
CA THR A 165 -13.96 -4.41 2.88
C THR A 165 -13.38 -4.46 1.47
N SER A 166 -12.08 -4.69 1.32
CA SER A 166 -11.43 -4.83 0.01
C SER A 166 -11.94 -6.05 -0.74
N LEU A 167 -12.05 -7.21 -0.07
CA LEU A 167 -12.58 -8.44 -0.66
C LEU A 167 -14.04 -8.29 -1.07
N TYR A 168 -14.86 -7.70 -0.19
CA TYR A 168 -16.25 -7.37 -0.48
C TYR A 168 -16.37 -6.52 -1.75
N ARG A 169 -15.53 -5.49 -1.90
CA ARG A 169 -15.56 -4.63 -3.08
C ARG A 169 -15.14 -5.36 -4.35
N ILE A 170 -14.11 -6.20 -4.29
CA ILE A 170 -13.69 -7.02 -5.44
C ILE A 170 -14.86 -7.91 -5.89
N GLU A 171 -15.47 -8.65 -4.95
CA GLU A 171 -16.58 -9.55 -5.25
C GLU A 171 -17.81 -8.78 -5.75
N ARG A 172 -18.12 -7.62 -5.15
CA ARG A 172 -19.33 -6.86 -5.49
C ARG A 172 -19.24 -6.13 -6.82
N TYR A 173 -18.06 -5.61 -7.18
CA TYR A 173 -17.89 -4.68 -8.31
C TYR A 173 -17.12 -5.26 -9.50
N LEU A 174 -16.26 -6.27 -9.29
CA LEU A 174 -15.42 -6.84 -10.36
C LEU A 174 -15.89 -8.21 -10.86
N LYS A 175 -16.82 -8.89 -10.16
CA LYS A 175 -17.33 -10.20 -10.58
C LYS A 175 -18.01 -10.11 -11.96
N PRO A 176 -17.52 -10.84 -12.99
CA PRO A 176 -18.03 -10.73 -14.37
C PRO A 176 -19.53 -11.03 -14.50
N SER A 177 -20.04 -12.05 -13.81
CA SER A 177 -21.45 -12.47 -13.93
C SER A 177 -22.44 -11.37 -13.55
N ARG A 178 -22.08 -10.46 -12.64
CA ARG A 178 -22.93 -9.34 -12.26
C ARG A 178 -22.84 -8.17 -13.24
N ARG A 179 -21.71 -8.00 -13.94
CA ARG A 179 -21.53 -6.96 -14.97
C ARG A 179 -22.25 -7.29 -16.27
N THR A 180 -22.18 -8.55 -16.73
CA THR A 180 -22.89 -8.99 -17.94
C THR A 180 -24.40 -8.80 -17.81
N MET A 181 -24.98 -9.04 -16.63
CA MET A 181 -26.40 -8.75 -16.35
C MET A 181 -26.76 -7.26 -16.52
N THR A 182 -25.95 -6.34 -16.00
CA THR A 182 -26.19 -4.89 -16.13
C THR A 182 -26.05 -4.41 -17.58
N ILE A 183 -25.12 -5.00 -18.34
CA ILE A 183 -24.91 -4.66 -19.75
C ILE A 183 -26.09 -5.15 -20.61
N ASN A 184 -26.59 -6.35 -20.37
CA ASN A 184 -27.72 -6.90 -21.11
C ASN A 184 -28.99 -6.07 -20.90
N GLN A 185 -29.30 -5.70 -19.65
CA GLN A 185 -30.42 -4.80 -19.34
C GLN A 185 -30.34 -3.42 -20.00
N GLY A 186 -29.12 -2.89 -20.25
CA GLY A 186 -28.96 -1.60 -20.91
C GLY A 186 -29.08 -1.64 -22.43
N PHE A 187 -29.09 -2.82 -23.04
CA PHE A 187 -29.07 -2.98 -24.49
C PHE A 187 -30.41 -3.45 -25.06
N ASP A 188 -31.23 -4.11 -24.24
CA ASP A 188 -32.64 -4.36 -24.56
C ASP A 188 -33.42 -3.05 -24.80
N ASP A 189 -32.87 -1.91 -24.35
CA ASP A 189 -33.39 -0.55 -24.54
C ASP A 189 -32.98 0.11 -25.87
N VAL A 190 -32.05 -0.48 -26.65
CA VAL A 190 -31.50 0.15 -27.86
C VAL A 190 -32.07 -0.49 -29.13
N GLY A 191 -33.19 0.06 -29.58
CA GLY A 191 -33.81 -0.27 -30.87
C GLY A 191 -32.94 0.04 -32.09
N ARG A 192 -32.97 -0.88 -33.06
CA ARG A 192 -32.61 -0.76 -34.50
C ARG A 192 -31.20 -0.23 -34.83
N LYS A 193 -30.17 -1.04 -34.60
CA LYS A 193 -28.80 -0.82 -35.09
C LYS A 193 -28.57 -1.45 -36.47
N SER A 194 -27.71 -0.84 -37.30
CA SER A 194 -27.24 -1.40 -38.58
C SER A 194 -26.38 -2.65 -38.34
N GLY A 195 -26.34 -3.60 -39.29
CA GLY A 195 -25.61 -4.87 -39.15
C GLY A 195 -24.12 -4.70 -38.82
N ASN A 196 -23.47 -3.66 -39.35
CA ASN A 196 -22.06 -3.35 -39.03
C ASN A 196 -21.87 -2.83 -37.59
N ASP A 197 -22.84 -2.08 -37.06
CA ASP A 197 -22.78 -1.55 -35.69
C ASP A 197 -23.04 -2.66 -34.66
N VAL A 198 -23.93 -3.59 -34.98
CA VAL A 198 -24.16 -4.80 -34.17
C VAL A 198 -22.87 -5.62 -34.08
N GLN A 199 -22.17 -5.83 -35.20
CA GLN A 199 -20.91 -6.59 -35.20
C GLN A 199 -19.81 -5.91 -34.36
N ARG A 200 -19.67 -4.58 -34.47
CA ARG A 200 -18.71 -3.82 -33.64
C ARG A 200 -19.03 -3.94 -32.15
N ASP A 201 -20.31 -3.85 -31.79
CA ASP A 201 -20.75 -4.00 -30.41
C ASP A 201 -20.49 -5.41 -29.87
N ILE A 202 -20.69 -6.46 -30.67
CA ILE A 202 -20.38 -7.84 -30.28
C ILE A 202 -18.89 -8.01 -29.99
N VAL A 203 -18.03 -7.52 -30.88
CA VAL A 203 -16.57 -7.60 -30.72
C VAL A 203 -16.12 -6.82 -29.48
N GLU A 204 -16.64 -5.62 -29.26
CA GLU A 204 -16.30 -4.81 -28.10
C GLU A 204 -16.80 -5.46 -26.80
N ARG A 205 -17.99 -6.05 -26.77
CA ARG A 205 -18.48 -6.83 -25.61
C ARG A 205 -17.55 -7.98 -25.27
N ALA A 206 -17.17 -8.79 -26.27
CA ALA A 206 -16.26 -9.92 -26.06
C ALA A 206 -14.89 -9.46 -25.53
N ARG A 207 -14.39 -8.31 -26.00
CA ARG A 207 -13.18 -7.66 -25.48
C ARG A 207 -13.34 -7.25 -24.01
N LEU A 208 -14.43 -6.56 -23.67
CA LEU A 208 -14.71 -6.09 -22.31
C LEU A 208 -14.87 -7.26 -21.32
N GLU A 209 -15.59 -8.32 -21.71
CA GLU A 209 -15.76 -9.52 -20.89
C GLU A 209 -14.46 -10.26 -20.65
N ARG A 210 -13.63 -10.44 -21.69
CA ARG A 210 -12.30 -11.05 -21.57
C ARG A 210 -11.41 -10.24 -20.64
N ARG A 211 -11.37 -8.91 -20.83
CA ARG A 211 -10.59 -8.00 -19.98
C ARG A 211 -11.05 -8.05 -18.52
N ASP A 212 -12.34 -7.96 -18.27
CA ASP A 212 -12.90 -7.94 -16.91
C ASP A 212 -12.66 -9.28 -16.19
N THR A 213 -12.78 -10.39 -16.91
CA THR A 213 -12.46 -11.73 -16.40
C THR A 213 -10.97 -11.85 -16.05
N GLN A 214 -10.09 -11.33 -16.92
CA GLN A 214 -8.65 -11.29 -16.66
C GLN A 214 -8.32 -10.46 -15.41
N ILE A 215 -8.83 -9.23 -15.32
CA ILE A 215 -8.63 -8.35 -14.16
C ILE A 215 -9.12 -9.03 -12.87
N TYR A 216 -10.31 -9.64 -12.91
CA TYR A 216 -10.88 -10.33 -11.76
C TYR A 216 -9.99 -11.49 -11.29
N ASN A 217 -9.48 -12.30 -12.21
CA ASN A 217 -8.60 -13.41 -11.86
C ASN A 217 -7.25 -12.92 -11.30
N GLU A 218 -6.64 -11.94 -11.96
CA GLU A 218 -5.34 -11.39 -11.56
C GLU A 218 -5.42 -10.66 -10.20
N ILE A 219 -6.46 -9.88 -9.93
CA ILE A 219 -6.60 -9.20 -8.63
C ILE A 219 -6.86 -10.21 -7.49
N TRP A 220 -7.57 -11.31 -7.77
CA TRP A 220 -7.73 -12.39 -6.80
C TRP A 220 -6.45 -13.16 -6.56
N GLN A 221 -5.61 -13.36 -7.58
CA GLN A 221 -4.27 -13.93 -7.39
C GLN A 221 -3.44 -13.04 -6.47
N LEU A 222 -3.43 -11.72 -6.67
CA LEU A 222 -2.75 -10.78 -5.77
C LEU A 222 -3.25 -10.90 -4.33
N LYS A 223 -4.57 -10.95 -4.13
CA LYS A 223 -5.17 -11.09 -2.79
C LYS A 223 -4.82 -12.43 -2.15
N LYS A 224 -4.89 -13.55 -2.87
CA LYS A 224 -4.53 -14.87 -2.36
C LYS A 224 -3.06 -14.93 -1.96
N CYS A 225 -2.16 -14.39 -2.78
CA CYS A 225 -0.74 -14.33 -2.45
C CYS A 225 -0.48 -13.46 -1.21
N GLY A 226 -1.04 -12.24 -1.16
CA GLY A 226 -0.89 -11.36 0.01
C GLY A 226 -1.43 -11.98 1.30
N LEU A 227 -2.62 -12.58 1.25
CA LEU A 227 -3.23 -13.27 2.40
C LEU A 227 -2.46 -14.54 2.80
N GLY A 228 -1.94 -15.28 1.83
CA GLY A 228 -1.09 -16.44 2.08
C GLY A 228 0.20 -16.06 2.80
N PHE A 229 0.87 -14.99 2.36
CA PHE A 229 2.09 -14.51 2.99
C PHE A 229 1.86 -14.07 4.44
N ILE A 230 0.82 -13.27 4.74
CA ILE A 230 0.55 -12.85 6.13
C ILE A 230 0.15 -14.04 7.01
N ALA A 231 -0.66 -14.97 6.51
CA ALA A 231 -1.07 -16.14 7.29
C ALA A 231 0.13 -17.05 7.61
N PHE A 232 0.99 -17.31 6.61
CA PHE A 232 2.19 -18.12 6.81
C PHE A 232 3.23 -17.43 7.68
N GLY A 233 3.44 -16.12 7.47
CA GLY A 233 4.28 -15.32 8.35
C GLY A 233 3.77 -15.39 9.80
N PHE A 234 2.48 -15.15 10.02
CA PHE A 234 1.89 -15.17 11.37
C PHE A 234 2.04 -16.54 12.03
N PHE A 235 1.87 -17.61 11.26
CA PHE A 235 2.14 -18.97 11.73
C PHE A 235 3.59 -19.15 12.19
N ILE A 236 4.57 -18.76 11.37
CA ILE A 236 6.00 -18.85 11.73
C ILE A 236 6.32 -17.98 12.95
N TRP A 237 5.80 -16.75 13.00
CA TRP A 237 5.98 -15.85 14.14
C TRP A 237 5.48 -16.48 15.44
N ASN A 238 4.32 -17.14 15.43
CA ASN A 238 3.83 -17.85 16.62
C ASN A 238 4.71 -19.04 17.00
N LEU A 239 5.25 -19.79 16.03
CA LEU A 239 6.20 -20.87 16.33
C LEU A 239 7.45 -20.32 17.02
N ASP A 240 7.97 -19.19 16.55
CA ASP A 240 9.13 -18.51 17.11
C ASP A 240 8.91 -18.12 18.57
N ASN A 241 7.73 -17.56 18.88
CA ASN A 241 7.36 -17.16 20.24
C ASN A 241 7.14 -18.38 21.17
N ILE A 242 6.36 -19.37 20.73
CA ILE A 242 5.93 -20.49 21.58
C ILE A 242 7.08 -21.49 21.81
N PHE A 243 7.87 -21.78 20.78
CA PHE A 243 8.91 -22.81 20.81
C PHE A 243 10.32 -22.24 20.90
N CYS A 244 10.48 -20.99 21.36
CA CYS A 244 11.76 -20.28 21.33
C CYS A 244 12.92 -21.07 21.96
N SER A 245 12.72 -21.66 23.15
CA SER A 245 13.76 -22.43 23.85
C SER A 245 14.23 -23.65 23.05
N THR A 246 13.32 -24.30 22.33
CA THR A 246 13.62 -25.43 21.45
C THR A 246 14.35 -24.95 20.18
N LEU A 247 13.89 -23.85 19.58
CA LEU A 247 14.50 -23.27 18.38
C LEU A 247 15.93 -22.77 18.64
N ARG A 248 16.18 -22.11 19.78
CA ARG A 248 17.54 -21.73 20.23
C ARG A 248 18.45 -22.95 20.33
N ARG A 249 17.98 -24.03 20.98
CA ARG A 249 18.75 -25.28 21.09
C ARG A 249 19.11 -25.84 19.72
N TRP A 250 18.13 -25.94 18.82
CA TRP A 250 18.37 -26.42 17.46
C TRP A 250 19.34 -25.52 16.68
N ARG A 251 19.29 -24.21 16.85
CA ARG A 251 20.26 -23.28 16.25
C ARG A 251 21.69 -23.55 16.72
N HIS A 252 21.89 -23.81 18.01
CA HIS A 252 23.20 -24.19 18.55
C HIS A 252 23.68 -25.56 18.06
N ASP A 253 22.79 -26.55 17.96
CA ASP A 253 23.14 -27.89 17.47
C ASP A 253 23.49 -27.90 15.98
N ILE A 254 22.78 -27.12 15.18
CA ILE A 254 22.94 -27.05 13.72
C ILE A 254 24.11 -26.14 13.31
N GLY A 255 24.30 -25.02 14.02
CA GLY A 255 25.33 -24.02 13.71
C GLY A 255 25.01 -23.11 12.52
N LEU A 256 25.85 -22.10 12.30
CA LEU A 256 25.74 -21.17 11.16
C LEU A 256 26.32 -21.81 9.88
N PRO A 257 25.79 -21.44 8.69
CA PRO A 257 24.72 -20.48 8.45
C PRO A 257 23.31 -21.07 8.60
N TRP A 258 23.18 -22.39 8.77
CA TRP A 258 21.90 -23.10 8.71
C TRP A 258 20.94 -22.73 9.84
N GLY A 259 21.46 -22.35 11.01
CA GLY A 259 20.69 -21.81 12.13
C GLY A 259 19.84 -20.59 11.77
N ILE A 260 20.28 -19.78 10.78
CA ILE A 260 19.52 -18.61 10.29
C ILE A 260 18.14 -19.01 9.75
N LEU A 261 18.00 -20.23 9.22
CA LEU A 261 16.71 -20.70 8.70
C LEU A 261 15.67 -20.90 9.80
N LEU A 262 16.09 -21.00 11.07
CA LEU A 262 15.23 -21.15 12.23
C LEU A 262 14.86 -19.81 12.88
N GLU A 263 15.32 -18.68 12.35
CA GLU A 263 14.93 -17.33 12.80
C GLU A 263 13.51 -17.01 12.31
N GLY A 264 12.51 -17.48 13.04
CA GLY A 264 11.11 -17.37 12.64
C GLY A 264 10.66 -15.93 12.55
N HIS A 265 11.12 -15.07 13.46
CA HIS A 265 10.81 -13.64 13.43
C HIS A 265 11.41 -12.93 12.19
N GLY A 266 12.60 -13.35 11.72
CA GLY A 266 13.18 -12.86 10.48
C GLY A 266 12.35 -13.22 9.25
N TRP A 267 11.82 -14.45 9.18
CA TRP A 267 10.90 -14.86 8.12
C TRP A 267 9.57 -14.08 8.17
N TRP A 268 9.09 -13.76 9.37
CA TRP A 268 7.92 -12.91 9.57
C TRP A 268 8.08 -11.56 8.87
N HIS A 269 9.23 -10.89 9.00
CA HIS A 269 9.49 -9.62 8.30
C HIS A 269 9.40 -9.75 6.78
N ILE A 270 10.03 -10.78 6.21
CA ILE A 270 10.02 -11.02 4.76
C ILE A 270 8.57 -11.21 4.27
N MET A 271 7.82 -12.09 4.93
CA MET A 271 6.47 -12.48 4.50
C MET A 271 5.47 -11.34 4.71
N THR A 272 5.51 -10.64 5.84
CA THR A 272 4.62 -9.50 6.10
C THR A 272 4.95 -8.30 5.23
N GLY A 273 6.24 -8.06 4.96
CA GLY A 273 6.69 -7.07 3.99
C GLY A 273 6.10 -7.31 2.61
N LEU A 274 6.21 -8.53 2.10
CA LEU A 274 5.60 -8.92 0.83
C LEU A 274 4.06 -8.78 0.87
N SER A 275 3.42 -9.26 1.93
CA SER A 275 1.97 -9.17 2.07
C SER A 275 1.46 -7.73 1.98
N ALA A 276 2.03 -6.82 2.79
CA ALA A 276 1.62 -5.43 2.81
C ALA A 276 1.86 -4.73 1.46
N TYR A 277 2.95 -5.06 0.75
CA TYR A 277 3.19 -4.57 -0.62
C TYR A 277 2.09 -5.02 -1.60
N TYR A 278 1.69 -6.29 -1.53
CA TYR A 278 0.62 -6.86 -2.38
C TYR A 278 -0.73 -6.23 -2.05
N HIS A 279 -1.00 -5.98 -0.76
CA HIS A 279 -2.21 -5.30 -0.32
C HIS A 279 -2.28 -3.86 -0.86
N LEU A 280 -1.22 -3.06 -0.73
CA LEU A 280 -1.12 -1.72 -1.31
C LEU A 280 -1.36 -1.73 -2.83
N THR A 281 -0.65 -2.61 -3.54
CA THR A 281 -0.72 -2.72 -5.01
C THR A 281 -2.11 -3.14 -5.48
N SER A 282 -2.73 -4.12 -4.81
CA SER A 282 -4.10 -4.55 -5.13
C SER A 282 -5.13 -3.45 -4.88
N THR A 283 -4.93 -2.61 -3.85
CA THR A 283 -5.83 -1.48 -3.56
C THR A 283 -5.70 -0.37 -4.61
N ILE A 284 -4.48 -0.07 -5.07
CA ILE A 284 -4.26 0.83 -6.22
C ILE A 284 -5.08 0.34 -7.43
N TRP A 285 -4.95 -0.94 -7.75
CA TRP A 285 -5.62 -1.49 -8.93
C TRP A 285 -7.14 -1.51 -8.79
N LEU A 286 -7.64 -1.91 -7.62
CA LEU A 286 -9.06 -1.89 -7.30
C LEU A 286 -9.62 -0.47 -7.48
N GLN A 287 -8.88 0.55 -7.06
CA GLN A 287 -9.29 1.95 -7.21
C GLN A 287 -9.46 2.34 -8.69
N TYR A 288 -8.50 1.99 -9.56
CA TYR A 288 -8.64 2.22 -11.02
C TYR A 288 -9.86 1.51 -11.59
N CYS A 289 -10.09 0.25 -11.21
CA CYS A 289 -11.20 -0.55 -11.73
C CYS A 289 -12.57 -0.01 -11.28
N MET A 290 -12.67 0.45 -10.03
CA MET A 290 -13.90 1.04 -9.51
C MET A 290 -14.17 2.44 -10.10
N SER A 291 -13.11 3.19 -10.45
CA SER A 291 -13.20 4.47 -11.17
C SER A 291 -13.50 4.31 -12.67
N GLY A 292 -13.57 3.08 -13.21
CA GLY A 292 -13.75 2.88 -14.64
C GLY A 292 -12.51 3.20 -15.49
N MET A 293 -11.34 3.36 -14.85
CA MET A 293 -10.07 3.72 -15.48
C MET A 293 -9.15 2.50 -15.68
N GLN A 294 -9.69 1.28 -15.62
CA GLN A 294 -8.90 0.04 -15.74
C GLN A 294 -8.16 -0.08 -17.09
N ASP A 295 -8.66 0.53 -18.17
CA ASP A 295 -7.99 0.50 -19.48
C ASP A 295 -6.76 1.40 -19.54
N GLU A 296 -6.66 2.40 -18.66
CA GLU A 296 -5.51 3.29 -18.61
C GLU A 296 -4.29 2.65 -17.97
N VAL A 297 -4.49 1.53 -17.27
CA VAL A 297 -3.46 0.85 -16.50
C VAL A 297 -3.32 -0.62 -16.92
N LYS A 298 -2.24 -1.24 -16.49
CA LYS A 298 -2.04 -2.68 -16.56
C LYS A 298 -1.23 -3.15 -15.36
N LEU A 299 -1.47 -4.38 -14.93
CA LEU A 299 -0.60 -5.09 -14.01
C LEU A 299 0.62 -5.62 -14.79
N ILE A 300 1.82 -5.41 -14.26
CA ILE A 300 3.03 -6.12 -14.68
C ILE A 300 3.47 -7.00 -13.53
N TRP A 301 3.44 -8.31 -13.76
CA TRP A 301 3.89 -9.31 -12.79
C TRP A 301 4.35 -10.59 -13.52
N PRO A 302 5.57 -10.60 -14.10
CA PRO A 302 6.04 -11.69 -14.95
C PRO A 302 6.32 -12.99 -14.20
N SER A 303 6.58 -12.94 -12.89
CA SER A 303 6.89 -14.12 -12.09
C SER A 303 6.50 -13.92 -10.63
N LEU A 304 5.93 -14.95 -10.02
CA LEU A 304 5.63 -15.03 -8.59
C LEU A 304 6.88 -14.98 -7.71
N PHE A 305 8.01 -15.52 -8.20
CA PHE A 305 9.22 -15.73 -7.38
C PHE A 305 10.29 -14.67 -7.62
N THR A 306 10.40 -14.15 -8.85
CA THR A 306 11.48 -13.23 -9.23
C THR A 306 11.04 -11.79 -9.41
N SER A 307 9.74 -11.51 -9.22
CA SER A 307 9.20 -10.16 -9.36
C SER A 307 8.06 -9.90 -8.39
N VAL A 308 7.83 -8.61 -8.10
CA VAL A 308 6.66 -8.14 -7.36
C VAL A 308 5.72 -7.40 -8.31
N PRO A 309 4.39 -7.49 -8.07
CA PRO A 309 3.38 -6.89 -8.94
C PRO A 309 3.46 -5.37 -8.96
N VAL A 310 3.31 -4.77 -10.12
CA VAL A 310 3.33 -3.30 -10.28
C VAL A 310 2.20 -2.85 -11.19
N ILE A 311 1.47 -1.81 -10.78
CA ILE A 311 0.47 -1.15 -11.64
C ILE A 311 1.16 -0.04 -12.40
N VAL A 312 0.96 0.00 -13.72
CA VAL A 312 1.63 0.96 -14.61
C VAL A 312 0.61 1.55 -15.58
N ARG A 313 0.71 2.85 -15.84
CA ARG A 313 -0.12 3.51 -16.85
C ARG A 313 0.33 3.11 -18.25
N ARG A 314 -0.62 2.78 -19.12
CA ARG A 314 -0.35 2.39 -20.52
C ARG A 314 0.31 3.51 -21.34
N LYS A 315 0.04 4.77 -21.00
CA LYS A 315 0.67 5.94 -21.65
C LYS A 315 2.19 6.01 -21.46
N GLY A 316 2.77 5.21 -20.55
CA GLY A 316 4.22 5.09 -20.35
C GLY A 316 4.94 4.11 -21.29
N LEU A 317 4.23 3.42 -22.19
CA LEU A 317 4.83 2.47 -23.16
C LEU A 317 4.95 3.02 -24.58
N LEU A 318 4.29 4.13 -24.90
CA LEU A 318 4.40 4.79 -26.20
C LEU A 318 5.53 5.83 -26.27
N GLY A 319 6.35 5.93 -25.21
CA GLY A 319 7.42 6.93 -25.10
C GLY A 319 8.83 6.41 -25.41
N LYS A 320 8.98 5.18 -25.95
CA LYS A 320 10.31 4.65 -26.32
C LYS A 320 10.43 3.93 -27.66
N ASP A 321 9.33 3.55 -28.32
CA ASP A 321 9.34 2.93 -29.66
C ASP A 321 8.52 3.77 -30.65
N GLY A 322 8.83 5.06 -30.70
CA GLY A 322 8.06 6.07 -31.42
C GLY A 322 8.86 6.84 -32.46
N ASP A 323 9.77 6.19 -33.18
CA ASP A 323 10.33 6.73 -34.42
C ASP A 323 10.69 5.60 -35.38
N GLU A 324 9.66 5.08 -36.07
CA GLU A 324 9.68 4.38 -37.37
C GLU A 324 8.52 3.38 -37.42
N ARG A 325 7.37 3.87 -37.94
CA ARG A 325 6.36 3.17 -38.76
C ARG A 325 5.03 3.92 -38.63
N ARG A 326 4.99 5.10 -39.26
CA ARG A 326 3.73 5.66 -39.77
C ARG A 326 3.27 4.77 -40.91
N GLY A 327 2.17 4.03 -40.71
CA GLY A 327 1.56 3.25 -41.79
C GLY A 327 0.52 2.22 -41.36
N ASN A 328 -0.51 2.63 -40.61
CA ASN A 328 -1.91 2.25 -40.83
C ASN A 328 -2.79 2.73 -39.66
N LYS A 329 -3.68 3.68 -39.97
CA LYS A 329 -4.71 4.18 -39.06
C LYS A 329 -5.78 3.10 -38.85
N LEU A 330 -5.93 2.65 -37.60
CA LEU A 330 -7.23 2.28 -37.03
C LEU A 330 -7.42 3.22 -35.82
N GLU A 331 -8.41 4.10 -35.91
CA GLU A 331 -8.79 5.04 -34.87
C GLU A 331 -9.38 4.30 -33.66
N ASP A 332 -8.54 3.86 -32.74
CA ASP A 332 -8.97 3.38 -31.41
C ASP A 332 -8.59 4.41 -30.36
N GLY A 333 -9.56 5.28 -30.00
CA GLY A 333 -9.30 6.37 -29.05
C GLY A 333 -10.52 7.14 -28.55
N LYS A 334 -11.75 6.66 -28.77
CA LYS A 334 -12.95 7.22 -28.13
C LYS A 334 -13.63 6.16 -27.27
N PRO A 335 -14.06 6.48 -26.03
CA PRO A 335 -14.87 5.56 -25.26
C PRO A 335 -16.10 5.19 -26.07
N SER A 336 -16.43 3.89 -26.11
CA SER A 336 -17.60 3.42 -26.86
C SER A 336 -18.86 4.13 -26.34
N GLN A 337 -19.84 4.35 -27.22
CA GLN A 337 -21.15 4.92 -26.86
C GLN A 337 -21.76 4.22 -25.64
N ALA A 338 -21.56 2.91 -25.48
CA ALA A 338 -21.98 2.14 -24.31
C ALA A 338 -21.25 2.55 -23.02
N ALA A 339 -19.94 2.82 -23.07
CA ALA A 339 -19.17 3.33 -21.94
C ALA A 339 -19.57 4.78 -21.59
N ILE A 340 -19.87 5.61 -22.58
CA ILE A 340 -20.40 6.97 -22.39
C ILE A 340 -21.79 6.91 -21.74
N VAL A 341 -22.67 6.00 -22.19
CA VAL A 341 -24.00 5.79 -21.61
C VAL A 341 -23.92 5.27 -20.18
N LEU A 342 -23.00 4.35 -19.85
CA LEU A 342 -22.76 3.90 -18.48
C LEU A 342 -22.21 5.02 -17.57
N MET A 343 -21.34 5.88 -18.10
CA MET A 343 -20.83 7.06 -17.40
C MET A 343 -21.91 8.14 -17.22
N GLN A 344 -22.81 8.32 -18.19
CA GLN A 344 -23.93 9.26 -18.13
C GLN A 344 -25.06 8.76 -17.22
N LYS A 345 -25.36 7.46 -17.22
CA LYS A 345 -26.33 6.82 -16.30
C LYS A 345 -25.83 6.88 -14.85
N ARG A 346 -24.52 6.76 -14.63
CA ARG A 346 -23.89 7.05 -13.31
C ARG A 346 -23.98 8.52 -12.92
N ARG A 347 -23.72 9.48 -13.83
CA ARG A 347 -23.94 10.92 -13.57
C ARG A 347 -25.40 11.28 -13.30
N GLY A 348 -26.35 10.54 -13.88
CA GLY A 348 -27.79 10.69 -13.61
C GLY A 348 -28.15 10.27 -12.19
N GLN A 349 -27.66 9.11 -11.74
CA GLN A 349 -27.84 8.65 -10.35
C GLN A 349 -27.13 9.56 -9.33
N GLU A 350 -26.00 10.17 -9.67
CA GLU A 350 -25.31 11.15 -8.82
C GLU A 350 -26.09 12.47 -8.65
N LYS A 351 -26.89 12.87 -9.65
CA LYS A 351 -27.77 14.05 -9.57
C LYS A 351 -29.01 13.79 -8.71
N GLU A 352 -29.59 12.59 -8.73
CA GLU A 352 -30.68 12.20 -7.82
C GLU A 352 -30.23 12.08 -6.36
N LEU A 353 -28.94 11.80 -6.12
CA LEU A 353 -28.31 11.76 -4.79
C LEU A 353 -27.68 13.09 -4.34
N GLY A 354 -27.92 14.20 -5.06
CA GLY A 354 -27.51 15.55 -4.63
C GLY A 354 -26.02 15.89 -4.76
N TYR A 355 -25.23 15.16 -5.55
CA TYR A 355 -23.80 15.45 -5.74
C TYR A 355 -23.58 16.47 -6.87
N ARG A 356 -23.17 17.70 -6.53
CA ARG A 356 -22.62 18.67 -7.50
C ARG A 356 -21.18 18.30 -7.86
N ALA A 357 -20.92 18.15 -9.16
CA ALA A 357 -19.56 17.99 -9.69
C ALA A 357 -18.72 19.26 -9.43
N VAL A 358 -17.52 19.09 -8.89
CA VAL A 358 -16.51 20.15 -8.80
C VAL A 358 -15.80 20.23 -10.17
N PRO A 359 -15.57 21.42 -10.75
CA PRO A 359 -14.87 21.55 -12.02
C PRO A 359 -13.41 21.08 -11.93
N ASN A 360 -12.94 20.47 -13.01
CA ASN A 360 -11.59 19.96 -13.17
C ASN A 360 -10.60 21.13 -13.35
N VAL A 361 -9.52 21.18 -12.55
CA VAL A 361 -8.52 22.27 -12.51
C VAL A 361 -7.60 22.30 -13.75
N SER A 362 -7.83 21.45 -14.75
CA SER A 362 -7.05 21.40 -15.98
C SER A 362 -7.52 22.36 -17.09
N SER A 363 -8.48 23.26 -16.83
CA SER A 363 -9.02 24.20 -17.83
C SER A 363 -8.57 25.66 -17.70
N GLN A 364 -7.56 25.98 -16.89
CA GLN A 364 -7.06 27.36 -16.74
C GLN A 364 -5.64 27.62 -17.27
N LEU A 365 -5.01 26.67 -17.97
CA LEU A 365 -3.66 26.87 -18.52
C LEU A 365 -3.63 27.13 -20.04
N ASN A 366 -4.70 27.70 -20.61
CA ASN A 366 -4.69 28.06 -22.03
C ASN A 366 -5.37 29.39 -22.32
N THR A 367 -4.79 30.47 -21.79
CA THR A 367 -4.98 31.83 -22.30
C THR A 367 -3.62 32.52 -22.37
N LYS A 368 -2.98 32.44 -23.53
CA LYS A 368 -1.97 33.42 -23.96
C LYS A 368 -2.70 34.72 -24.27
N ALA A 369 -2.44 35.80 -23.52
CA ALA A 369 -2.48 37.17 -24.03
C ALA A 369 -1.90 38.17 -23.03
N ASN A 370 -0.92 38.94 -23.53
CA ASN A 370 -0.57 40.32 -23.17
C ASN A 370 0.19 40.59 -21.85
N TYR A 371 1.51 40.51 -21.95
CA TYR A 371 2.41 41.36 -21.18
C TYR A 371 2.26 42.82 -21.64
N ARG A 372 1.74 43.69 -20.76
CA ARG A 372 1.96 45.12 -20.81
C ARG A 372 2.18 45.63 -19.37
N THR A 373 3.40 46.12 -19.17
CA THR A 373 3.89 46.97 -18.08
C THR A 373 2.88 47.94 -17.49
N TYR A 374 2.72 47.93 -16.16
CA TYR A 374 2.53 49.14 -15.34
C TYR A 374 3.20 48.93 -13.98
N ILE A 375 4.17 49.82 -13.72
CA ILE A 375 4.81 50.10 -12.43
C ILE A 375 3.78 50.79 -11.55
N HIS A 376 3.64 50.43 -10.27
CA HIS A 376 3.38 51.34 -9.14
C HIS A 376 3.49 50.62 -7.77
N ASP A 377 4.46 51.10 -6.99
CA ASP A 377 4.66 51.24 -5.53
C ASP A 377 4.32 50.11 -4.51
N PRO A 378 5.24 49.80 -3.57
CA PRO A 378 5.03 48.84 -2.49
C PRO A 378 4.22 49.43 -1.31
N PRO A 379 3.35 48.63 -0.65
CA PRO A 379 2.59 49.09 0.51
C PRO A 379 3.44 49.18 1.78
N GLN A 380 3.22 50.26 2.53
CA GLN A 380 3.91 50.58 3.78
C GLN A 380 3.51 49.67 4.94
N ILE A 381 4.52 49.30 5.75
CA ILE A 381 4.42 48.50 6.97
C ILE A 381 4.18 49.47 8.16
N PRO A 382 3.13 49.29 8.97
CA PRO A 382 2.99 50.04 10.22
C PRO A 382 3.99 49.54 11.27
N SER A 383 4.79 50.47 11.77
CA SER A 383 5.72 50.30 12.89
C SER A 383 4.99 50.46 14.22
N ASP A 384 4.73 49.36 14.93
CA ASP A 384 4.69 49.38 16.38
C ASP A 384 4.77 47.94 16.95
N TRP A 385 5.20 47.84 18.21
CA TRP A 385 5.36 46.64 19.04
C TRP A 385 6.77 46.04 19.11
N SER A 386 7.58 46.79 19.85
CA SER A 386 8.75 46.38 20.63
C SER A 386 8.59 45.03 21.37
N SER A 387 9.63 44.20 21.24
CA SER A 387 9.98 43.11 22.17
C SER A 387 10.31 43.66 23.57
N PRO A 388 10.11 42.85 24.63
CA PRO A 388 11.30 42.43 25.38
C PRO A 388 11.32 40.94 25.78
N TYR A 389 12.55 40.43 25.86
CA TYR A 389 13.00 39.20 26.50
C TYR A 389 12.51 39.07 27.97
N GLU A 390 12.13 37.86 28.40
CA GLU A 390 12.94 37.02 29.33
C GLU A 390 12.24 35.68 29.70
N PRO A 391 13.00 34.61 30.02
CA PRO A 391 12.48 33.27 30.32
C PRO A 391 12.28 33.04 31.83
N ARG A 392 11.20 32.32 32.22
CA ARG A 392 11.00 31.83 33.58
C ARG A 392 11.05 30.30 33.64
N LEU A 393 12.03 29.83 34.41
CA LEU A 393 12.17 28.49 34.97
C LEU A 393 11.02 28.20 35.94
N TYR A 394 10.53 26.96 35.98
CA TYR A 394 9.80 26.41 37.11
C TYR A 394 10.33 25.01 37.43
N GLU A 395 10.40 24.78 38.73
CA GLU A 395 10.95 23.67 39.53
C GLU A 395 10.30 22.31 39.29
#